data_AF-A0A8B8BXV7-F1
#
_entry.id   AF-A0A8B8BXV7-F1
#
_cell.length_a   1.000
_cell.length_b   1.000
_cell.length_c   1.000
_cell.angle_alpha   90.00
_cell.angle_beta   90.00
_cell.angle_gamma   90.00
#
_symmetry.space_group_name_H-M   'P 1'
#
loop_
_entity.id
_entity.type
_entity.pdbx_description
1 polymer ?
#
loop_
_entity_poly.entity_id
_entity_poly.type
_entity_poly.pdbx_seq_one_letter_code
_entity_poly.pdbx_strand_id
1 'polypeptide(L)'
;MSAVCLYLGFISLVIGYENIALNKPAHQMYRYTRLSVALTEASNAVDGLKSNLSVWGEQCVISGEAKQTATWWVNLTNILSIHHVTIYYRTGNAPWGPSNGFTKRFLGFSLYVLNTTKKSEGSLCFKDTHFTLSTIPAVFNTTCPVHGQYVIYYNERLSGANYPDDYSQYAHNELSEVEVFGCKTPAYYGSNCDFPCPDPNCHLCHIEPGTCNGCKPGYQGHQCELDCPYGYFGQDCASNCSSTCTGCNNVNGSCDRGCHPGWMGDYCQQPCEDGRYGTECSKVCGTCFQLKNCHHINGSCMNGCDRGFDGMFCKKSCLHGYYGYDCNNTCNGACKGCDAVYGLCNDGCMPGWKGDYCQEECDKTYGPGCAETCGHCFDSKPCHHINGSCVNGCAPGFLGDTCMKACDNAYGLGCREPCGNRRRSPFNEAPVR
;
A
#
# COMPACT_ATOMS: atom_id res chain seq x y z
N MET A 1 5.24 -76.13 38.21
CA MET A 1 5.04 -74.84 38.89
C MET A 1 6.30 -74.01 38.69
N SER A 2 6.14 -72.83 38.08
CA SER A 2 6.90 -71.60 38.32
C SER A 2 6.64 -70.69 37.13
N ALA A 3 5.57 -69.90 37.23
CA ALA A 3 5.34 -68.76 36.37
C ALA A 3 6.30 -67.65 36.82
N VAL A 4 7.19 -67.23 35.91
CA VAL A 4 8.06 -66.08 36.12
C VAL A 4 7.23 -64.84 35.79
N CYS A 5 6.74 -64.15 36.82
CA CYS A 5 6.16 -62.81 36.69
C CYS A 5 7.31 -61.80 36.51
N LEU A 6 7.49 -61.29 35.30
CA LEU A 6 8.30 -60.11 35.03
C LEU A 6 7.47 -58.87 35.40
N TYR A 7 7.77 -58.27 36.54
CA TYR A 7 7.31 -56.92 36.86
C TYR A 7 8.07 -55.93 35.97
N LEU A 8 7.41 -55.41 34.93
CA LEU A 8 7.88 -54.21 34.23
C LEU A 8 7.78 -53.05 35.22
N GLY A 9 8.93 -52.57 35.69
CA GLY A 9 9.02 -51.40 36.56
C GLY A 9 8.34 -50.21 35.90
N PHE A 10 7.41 -49.58 36.62
CA PHE A 10 6.87 -48.28 36.28
C PHE A 10 8.03 -47.28 36.18
N ILE A 11 8.38 -46.84 34.97
CA ILE A 11 9.18 -45.63 34.79
C ILE A 11 8.28 -44.48 35.24
N SER A 12 8.52 -43.97 36.45
CA SER A 12 7.91 -42.71 36.87
C SER A 12 8.45 -41.60 35.98
N LEU A 13 7.63 -41.13 35.04
CA LEU A 13 7.91 -39.92 34.27
C LEU A 13 8.01 -38.77 35.28
N VAL A 14 9.22 -38.30 35.54
CA VAL A 14 9.44 -37.08 36.31
C VAL A 14 9.12 -35.93 35.37
N ILE A 15 8.04 -35.21 35.69
CA ILE A 15 7.62 -34.02 34.97
C ILE A 15 8.42 -32.84 35.54
N GLY A 16 9.26 -32.21 34.73
CA GLY A 16 10.13 -31.07 35.10
C GLY A 16 9.47 -29.69 34.98
N TYR A 17 8.14 -29.60 34.97
CA TYR A 17 7.46 -28.30 35.02
C TYR A 17 7.72 -27.57 36.35
N GLU A 18 7.97 -26.26 36.28
CA GLU A 18 8.21 -25.42 37.46
C GLU A 18 6.95 -24.65 37.85
N ASN A 19 6.81 -24.27 39.13
CA ASN A 19 5.80 -23.29 39.54
C ASN A 19 6.19 -21.90 39.02
N ILE A 20 5.72 -21.56 37.82
CA ILE A 20 6.02 -20.30 37.14
C ILE A 20 5.29 -19.08 37.72
N ALA A 21 4.34 -19.30 38.65
CA ALA A 21 3.68 -18.24 39.40
C ALA A 21 4.44 -17.83 40.68
N LEU A 22 5.39 -18.63 41.16
CA LEU A 22 6.13 -18.37 42.40
C LEU A 22 6.78 -16.98 42.39
N ASN A 23 6.47 -16.18 43.42
CA ASN A 23 6.90 -14.80 43.64
C ASN A 23 6.60 -13.84 42.48
N LYS A 24 5.57 -14.14 41.67
CA LYS A 24 5.12 -13.25 40.58
C LYS A 24 4.17 -12.16 41.11
N PRO A 25 4.08 -11.01 40.42
CA PRO A 25 3.13 -9.96 40.79
C PRO A 25 1.69 -10.50 40.77
N ALA A 26 1.03 -10.42 41.92
CA ALA A 26 -0.35 -10.85 42.10
C ALA A 26 -1.23 -9.69 42.55
N HIS A 27 -2.50 -9.75 42.18
CA HIS A 27 -3.48 -8.71 42.42
C HIS A 27 -4.83 -9.32 42.78
N GLN A 28 -5.64 -8.56 43.50
CA GLN A 28 -7.01 -8.94 43.80
C GLN A 28 -7.94 -7.73 43.78
N MET A 29 -9.21 -7.97 43.45
CA MET A 29 -10.27 -7.00 43.68
C MET A 29 -10.76 -7.08 45.11
N TYR A 30 -11.09 -5.91 45.68
CA TYR A 30 -11.72 -5.77 46.99
C TYR A 30 -10.96 -6.46 48.13
N ARG A 31 -9.70 -6.14 48.40
CA ARG A 31 -8.97 -6.66 49.57
C ARG A 31 -9.70 -6.36 50.89
N TYR A 32 -9.67 -7.29 51.84
CA TYR A 32 -10.18 -7.05 53.19
C TYR A 32 -9.32 -6.02 53.94
N THR A 33 -9.91 -4.89 54.33
CA THR A 33 -9.16 -3.73 54.84
C THR A 33 -9.09 -3.62 56.36
N ARG A 34 -9.80 -4.47 57.12
CA ARG A 34 -9.80 -4.39 58.60
C ARG A 34 -8.64 -5.14 59.26
N LEU A 35 -7.75 -5.75 58.47
CA LEU A 35 -6.51 -6.40 58.92
C LEU A 35 -5.31 -5.76 58.22
N SER A 36 -4.11 -6.06 58.72
CA SER A 36 -2.86 -5.60 58.10
C SER A 36 -2.76 -6.09 56.65
N VAL A 37 -1.95 -5.40 55.86
CA VAL A 37 -1.73 -5.76 54.45
C VAL A 37 -1.09 -7.15 54.35
N ALA A 38 -0.07 -7.45 55.17
CA ALA A 38 0.61 -8.75 55.22
C ALA A 38 -0.35 -9.94 55.44
N LEU A 39 -1.42 -9.76 56.23
CA LEU A 39 -2.40 -10.82 56.49
C LEU A 39 -3.40 -11.04 55.34
N THR A 40 -3.43 -10.16 54.33
CA THR A 40 -4.55 -10.12 53.36
C THR A 40 -4.14 -9.88 51.91
N GLU A 41 -2.86 -9.63 51.62
CA GLU A 41 -2.37 -9.24 50.31
C GLU A 41 -2.45 -10.35 49.26
N ALA A 42 -2.45 -9.97 47.98
CA ALA A 42 -2.63 -10.91 46.87
C ALA A 42 -1.41 -11.80 46.63
N SER A 43 -0.22 -11.33 46.99
CA SER A 43 1.07 -12.02 46.89
C SER A 43 1.14 -13.29 47.73
N ASN A 44 0.37 -13.34 48.82
CA ASN A 44 0.32 -14.51 49.72
C ASN A 44 -0.12 -15.79 49.01
N ALA A 45 -0.82 -15.71 47.87
CA ALA A 45 -1.21 -16.88 47.10
C ALA A 45 -0.11 -17.40 46.15
N VAL A 46 1.05 -16.75 46.08
CA VAL A 46 2.13 -17.13 45.17
C VAL A 46 3.50 -17.05 45.85
N ASP A 47 3.55 -17.08 47.19
CA ASP A 47 4.79 -17.03 47.95
C ASP A 47 5.38 -18.42 48.25
N GLY A 48 4.63 -19.49 47.94
CA GLY A 48 5.02 -20.88 48.16
C GLY A 48 4.74 -21.40 49.57
N LEU A 49 4.12 -20.60 50.44
CA LEU A 49 3.85 -20.93 51.83
C LEU A 49 2.44 -21.52 52.01
N LYS A 50 2.36 -22.69 52.65
CA LYS A 50 1.09 -23.44 52.83
C LYS A 50 1.01 -24.19 54.16
N SER A 51 1.80 -23.78 55.14
CA SER A 51 1.88 -24.42 56.47
C SER A 51 0.79 -23.95 57.43
N ASN A 52 0.27 -22.73 57.28
CA ASN A 52 -0.72 -22.14 58.17
C ASN A 52 -1.82 -21.46 57.34
N LEU A 53 -2.90 -22.21 57.09
CA LEU A 53 -4.04 -21.79 56.27
C LEU A 53 -5.09 -20.99 57.06
N SER A 54 -4.68 -20.40 58.19
CA SER A 54 -5.50 -19.45 58.95
C SER A 54 -5.15 -18.02 58.54
N VAL A 55 -6.05 -17.06 58.84
CA VAL A 55 -5.77 -15.65 58.54
C VAL A 55 -4.53 -15.14 59.27
N TRP A 56 -4.23 -15.67 60.46
CA TRP A 56 -3.06 -15.32 61.26
C TRP A 56 -1.76 -15.95 60.76
N GLY A 57 -1.85 -16.78 59.71
CA GLY A 57 -0.70 -17.42 59.09
C GLY A 57 0.08 -16.52 58.14
N GLU A 58 -0.51 -15.40 57.69
CA GLU A 58 0.04 -14.53 56.62
C GLU A 58 0.29 -15.26 55.28
N GLN A 59 -0.44 -16.36 55.04
CA GLN A 59 -0.29 -17.24 53.87
C GLN A 59 -1.60 -17.35 53.08
N CYS A 60 -2.52 -16.40 53.26
CA CYS A 60 -3.79 -16.40 52.54
C CYS A 60 -4.12 -15.00 52.02
N VAL A 61 -4.66 -14.96 50.81
CA VAL A 61 -5.35 -13.82 50.22
C VAL A 61 -6.70 -13.70 50.89
N ILE A 62 -7.12 -12.50 51.33
CA ILE A 62 -8.44 -12.32 51.95
C ILE A 62 -9.23 -11.23 51.21
N SER A 63 -10.30 -11.65 50.53
CA SER A 63 -11.27 -10.73 49.91
C SER A 63 -12.19 -10.09 50.94
N GLY A 64 -12.68 -8.90 50.60
CA GLY A 64 -13.63 -8.11 51.34
C GLY A 64 -15.01 -8.77 51.39
N GLU A 65 -15.79 -8.38 52.39
CA GLU A 65 -17.13 -8.92 52.64
C GLU A 65 -18.19 -8.23 51.75
N ALA A 66 -19.34 -8.90 51.58
CA ALA A 66 -20.52 -8.40 50.88
C ALA A 66 -20.29 -7.98 49.41
N LYS A 67 -19.38 -8.68 48.70
CA LYS A 67 -19.11 -8.46 47.26
C LYS A 67 -19.75 -9.55 46.41
N GLN A 68 -20.28 -9.14 45.25
CA GLN A 68 -20.86 -10.07 44.29
C GLN A 68 -19.83 -10.71 43.35
N THR A 69 -18.60 -10.20 43.34
CA THR A 69 -17.49 -10.79 42.60
C THR A 69 -16.23 -10.77 43.45
N ALA A 70 -15.42 -11.81 43.31
CA ALA A 70 -14.09 -11.90 43.88
C ALA A 70 -13.12 -12.38 42.80
N THR A 71 -12.20 -11.52 42.43
CA THR A 71 -11.22 -11.78 41.36
C THR A 71 -9.83 -11.69 41.96
N TRP A 72 -9.01 -12.70 41.70
CA TRP A 72 -7.58 -12.69 41.98
C TRP A 72 -6.84 -13.09 40.70
N TRP A 73 -5.68 -12.49 40.45
CA TRP A 73 -4.86 -12.88 39.30
C TRP A 73 -3.38 -12.71 39.57
N VAL A 74 -2.58 -13.54 38.89
CA VAL A 74 -1.13 -13.45 38.83
C VAL A 74 -0.67 -13.06 37.42
N ASN A 75 0.34 -12.19 37.33
CA ASN A 75 1.01 -11.81 36.09
C ASN A 75 2.33 -12.59 35.96
N LEU A 76 2.37 -13.56 35.06
CA LEU A 76 3.52 -14.42 34.80
C LEU A 76 4.68 -13.69 34.08
N THR A 77 4.56 -12.39 33.81
CA THR A 77 5.54 -11.48 33.17
C THR A 77 5.81 -11.73 31.68
N ASN A 78 5.57 -12.94 31.19
CA ASN A 78 5.64 -13.32 29.78
C ASN A 78 4.44 -14.21 29.43
N ILE A 79 4.15 -14.39 28.15
CA ILE A 79 3.26 -15.45 27.69
C ILE A 79 4.02 -16.77 27.77
N LEU A 80 3.60 -17.64 28.69
CA LEU A 80 4.24 -18.91 28.98
C LEU A 80 3.30 -20.09 28.68
N SER A 81 3.90 -21.25 28.41
CA SER A 81 3.17 -22.52 28.27
C SER A 81 2.78 -23.03 29.66
N ILE A 82 1.48 -23.08 29.94
CA ILE A 82 0.92 -23.60 31.19
C ILE A 82 0.47 -25.04 30.94
N HIS A 83 0.78 -25.94 31.87
CA HIS A 83 0.29 -27.31 31.86
C HIS A 83 -0.91 -27.50 32.78
N HIS A 84 -0.76 -27.11 34.04
CA HIS A 84 -1.78 -27.31 35.06
C HIS A 84 -1.70 -26.24 36.14
N VAL A 85 -2.80 -26.10 36.87
CA VAL A 85 -2.93 -25.14 37.96
C VAL A 85 -3.44 -25.87 39.19
N THR A 86 -2.78 -25.66 40.32
CA THR A 86 -3.17 -26.17 41.63
C THR A 86 -3.56 -25.01 42.52
N ILE A 87 -4.72 -25.11 43.17
CA ILE A 87 -5.26 -24.10 44.09
C ILE A 87 -5.40 -24.73 45.46
N TYR A 88 -4.72 -24.15 46.44
CA TYR A 88 -4.89 -24.43 47.86
C TYR A 88 -5.84 -23.38 48.43
N TYR A 89 -7.03 -23.81 48.82
CA TYR A 89 -8.02 -22.91 49.41
C TYR A 89 -7.83 -22.80 50.93
N ARG A 90 -8.20 -21.64 51.49
CA ARG A 90 -8.13 -21.41 52.94
C ARG A 90 -9.02 -22.39 53.70
N THR A 91 -8.44 -23.10 54.66
CA THR A 91 -9.17 -24.06 55.52
C THR A 91 -9.34 -23.56 56.96
N GLY A 92 -8.61 -22.52 57.35
CA GLY A 92 -8.53 -22.08 58.74
C GLY A 92 -7.76 -23.04 59.65
N ASN A 93 -6.96 -23.96 59.10
CA ASN A 93 -6.37 -25.11 59.80
C ASN A 93 -7.42 -26.05 60.44
N ALA A 94 -8.66 -26.00 59.97
CA ALA A 94 -9.72 -26.90 60.39
C ALA A 94 -9.93 -28.02 59.36
N PRO A 95 -10.50 -29.18 59.76
CA PRO A 95 -10.87 -30.23 58.82
C PRO A 95 -11.74 -29.69 57.67
N TRP A 96 -11.49 -30.16 56.45
CA TRP A 96 -12.24 -29.75 55.26
C TRP A 96 -13.51 -30.58 55.08
N GLY A 97 -14.59 -29.95 54.62
CA GLY A 97 -15.89 -30.60 54.38
C GLY A 97 -17.09 -29.71 54.73
N PRO A 98 -18.30 -30.28 54.86
CA PRO A 98 -19.53 -29.50 55.02
C PRO A 98 -19.62 -28.63 56.28
N SER A 99 -18.91 -29.02 57.36
CA SER A 99 -18.85 -28.25 58.60
C SER A 99 -17.86 -27.08 58.55
N ASN A 100 -16.99 -27.03 57.53
CA ASN A 100 -16.02 -25.96 57.37
C ASN A 100 -16.68 -24.75 56.69
N GLY A 101 -16.61 -23.58 57.34
CA GLY A 101 -17.26 -22.36 56.87
C GLY A 101 -16.71 -21.81 55.53
N PHE A 102 -15.52 -22.24 55.11
CA PHE A 102 -14.88 -21.81 53.86
C PHE A 102 -15.32 -22.64 52.66
N THR A 103 -15.82 -23.86 52.86
CA THR A 103 -16.24 -24.77 51.78
C THR A 103 -17.27 -24.13 50.85
N LYS A 104 -18.32 -23.52 51.41
CA LYS A 104 -19.36 -22.81 50.65
C LYS A 104 -18.86 -21.58 49.88
N ARG A 105 -17.73 -21.01 50.32
CA ARG A 105 -17.11 -19.82 49.71
C ARG A 105 -16.30 -20.19 48.47
N PHE A 106 -15.71 -21.39 48.46
CA PHE A 106 -14.92 -21.88 47.32
C PHE A 106 -15.79 -22.29 46.12
N LEU A 107 -17.01 -22.77 46.37
CA LEU A 107 -17.94 -23.22 45.33
C LEU A 107 -18.23 -22.16 44.25
N GLY A 108 -18.38 -22.61 43.02
CA GLY A 108 -18.82 -21.82 41.86
C GLY A 108 -17.72 -21.04 41.14
N PHE A 109 -16.46 -21.24 41.51
CA PHE A 109 -15.33 -20.52 40.93
C PHE A 109 -15.07 -20.91 39.47
N SER A 110 -14.39 -20.01 38.77
CA SER A 110 -13.86 -20.18 37.43
C SER A 110 -12.35 -19.93 37.44
N LEU A 111 -11.64 -20.64 36.58
CA LEU A 111 -10.23 -20.42 36.30
C LEU A 111 -10.06 -20.02 34.83
N TYR A 112 -9.42 -18.88 34.59
CA TYR A 112 -9.13 -18.38 33.25
C TYR A 112 -7.63 -18.18 33.05
N VAL A 113 -7.20 -18.31 31.80
CA VAL A 113 -5.87 -17.94 31.33
C VAL A 113 -5.99 -16.92 30.21
N LEU A 114 -5.23 -15.82 30.26
CA LEU A 114 -5.35 -14.72 29.32
C LEU A 114 -3.99 -14.19 28.87
N ASN A 115 -3.96 -13.71 27.64
CA ASN A 115 -2.83 -12.93 27.09
C ASN A 115 -3.07 -11.43 27.20
N THR A 116 -4.33 -11.00 27.29
CA THR A 116 -4.74 -9.60 27.37
C THR A 116 -5.49 -9.33 28.68
N THR A 117 -5.83 -8.07 28.92
CA THR A 117 -6.66 -7.65 30.07
C THR A 117 -8.16 -7.91 29.85
N LYS A 118 -8.58 -8.38 28.67
CA LYS A 118 -9.98 -8.61 28.32
C LYS A 118 -10.37 -10.06 28.54
N LYS A 119 -11.32 -10.28 29.47
CA LYS A 119 -11.83 -11.61 29.83
C LYS A 119 -12.38 -12.42 28.65
N SER A 120 -12.98 -11.78 27.65
CA SER A 120 -13.58 -12.43 26.47
C SER A 120 -12.56 -13.08 25.53
N GLU A 121 -11.29 -12.71 25.62
CA GLU A 121 -10.20 -13.21 24.78
C GLU A 121 -9.40 -14.31 25.50
N GLY A 122 -9.82 -14.70 26.71
CA GLY A 122 -9.15 -15.69 27.55
C GLY A 122 -9.68 -17.12 27.38
N SER A 123 -8.83 -18.10 27.65
CA SER A 123 -9.20 -19.51 27.73
C SER A 123 -9.83 -19.83 29.09
N LEU A 124 -11.04 -20.40 29.09
CA LEU A 124 -11.67 -20.95 30.31
C LEU A 124 -11.07 -22.34 30.58
N CYS A 125 -10.21 -22.44 31.59
CA CYS A 125 -9.60 -23.70 32.00
C CYS A 125 -10.59 -24.56 32.80
N PHE A 126 -11.38 -23.94 33.67
CA PHE A 126 -12.30 -24.64 34.54
C PHE A 126 -13.45 -23.75 34.99
N LYS A 127 -14.65 -24.31 35.10
CA LYS A 127 -15.80 -23.72 35.77
C LYS A 127 -16.40 -24.76 36.70
N ASP A 128 -16.50 -24.44 37.99
CA ASP A 128 -17.25 -25.26 38.92
C ASP A 128 -18.76 -25.10 38.66
N THR A 129 -19.40 -26.21 38.33
CA THR A 129 -20.86 -26.36 38.22
C THR A 129 -21.38 -27.60 38.96
N HIS A 130 -20.50 -28.36 39.61
CA HIS A 130 -20.81 -29.72 40.07
C HIS A 130 -20.37 -30.01 41.50
N PHE A 131 -19.44 -29.23 42.06
CA PHE A 131 -19.05 -29.47 43.43
C PHE A 131 -20.18 -29.10 44.40
N THR A 132 -20.21 -29.84 45.50
CA THR A 132 -21.08 -29.62 46.66
C THR A 132 -20.20 -29.44 47.89
N LEU A 133 -20.81 -29.15 49.03
CA LEU A 133 -20.09 -29.05 50.30
C LEU A 133 -19.30 -30.31 50.69
N SER A 134 -19.68 -31.48 50.16
CA SER A 134 -19.01 -32.75 50.46
C SER A 134 -17.98 -33.16 49.41
N THR A 135 -18.00 -32.57 48.21
CA THR A 135 -17.18 -33.03 47.08
C THR A 135 -16.11 -32.04 46.65
N ILE A 136 -16.24 -30.74 46.96
CA ILE A 136 -15.18 -29.78 46.68
C ILE A 136 -13.92 -30.15 47.47
N PRO A 137 -12.73 -30.27 46.86
CA PRO A 137 -11.51 -30.56 47.60
C PRO A 137 -10.90 -29.28 48.18
N ALA A 138 -10.15 -29.40 49.28
CA ALA A 138 -9.36 -28.28 49.83
C ALA A 138 -8.21 -27.85 48.90
N VAL A 139 -7.68 -28.82 48.14
CA VAL A 139 -6.66 -28.62 47.12
C VAL A 139 -7.25 -29.05 45.79
N PHE A 140 -7.49 -28.09 44.92
CA PHE A 140 -8.03 -28.32 43.59
C PHE A 140 -6.90 -28.34 42.58
N ASN A 141 -6.91 -29.28 41.63
CA ASN A 141 -5.95 -29.35 40.53
C ASN A 141 -6.70 -29.56 39.23
N THR A 142 -6.33 -28.81 38.19
CA THR A 142 -6.83 -29.01 36.84
C THR A 142 -5.71 -28.84 35.81
N THR A 143 -5.69 -29.73 34.82
CA THR A 143 -4.84 -29.59 33.62
C THR A 143 -5.45 -28.57 32.68
N CYS A 144 -4.66 -27.59 32.25
CA CYS A 144 -5.04 -26.59 31.28
C CYS A 144 -3.84 -26.27 30.37
N PRO A 145 -3.59 -27.09 29.32
CA PRO A 145 -2.47 -26.91 28.40
C PRO A 145 -2.75 -25.73 27.45
N VAL A 146 -2.45 -24.52 27.89
CA VAL A 146 -2.69 -23.27 27.14
C VAL A 146 -1.52 -22.31 27.31
N HIS A 147 -1.47 -21.27 26.45
CA HIS A 147 -0.53 -20.18 26.61
C HIS A 147 -1.18 -18.98 27.28
N GLY A 148 -0.48 -18.35 28.21
CA GLY A 148 -1.01 -17.27 29.02
C GLY A 148 0.04 -16.39 29.65
N GLN A 149 -0.30 -15.12 29.84
CA GLN A 149 0.44 -14.24 30.76
C GLN A 149 -0.27 -14.11 32.11
N TYR A 150 -1.60 -14.15 32.14
CA TYR A 150 -2.39 -14.00 33.35
C TYR A 150 -3.14 -15.27 33.68
N VAL A 151 -3.08 -15.71 34.94
CA VAL A 151 -3.95 -16.75 35.48
C VAL A 151 -4.91 -16.09 36.46
N ILE A 152 -6.21 -16.26 36.24
CA ILE A 152 -7.27 -15.57 36.98
C ILE A 152 -8.16 -16.58 37.66
N TYR A 153 -8.22 -16.46 38.99
CA TYR A 153 -9.30 -17.01 39.79
C TYR A 153 -10.46 -16.02 39.83
N TYR A 154 -11.65 -16.48 39.51
CA TYR A 154 -12.85 -15.64 39.49
C TYR A 154 -14.02 -16.37 40.14
N ASN A 155 -14.66 -15.73 41.12
CA ASN A 155 -15.85 -16.24 41.77
C ASN A 155 -16.95 -15.16 41.76
N GLU A 156 -18.20 -15.57 41.63
CA GLU A 156 -19.33 -14.65 41.44
C GLU A 156 -20.63 -15.10 42.11
N ARG A 157 -21.43 -14.11 42.53
CA ARG A 157 -22.77 -14.20 43.09
C ARG A 157 -23.64 -13.09 42.49
N LEU A 158 -23.89 -13.16 41.18
CA LEU A 158 -24.56 -12.09 40.45
C LEU A 158 -26.03 -11.93 40.89
N SER A 159 -26.49 -10.68 40.96
CA SER A 159 -27.88 -10.38 41.29
C SER A 159 -28.82 -10.90 40.20
N GLY A 160 -29.85 -11.66 40.60
CA GLY A 160 -30.83 -12.24 39.69
C GLY A 160 -30.40 -13.56 39.04
N ALA A 161 -29.20 -14.07 39.33
CA ALA A 161 -28.79 -15.42 38.94
C ALA A 161 -29.16 -16.44 40.03
N ASN A 162 -29.50 -17.66 39.60
CA ASN A 162 -29.82 -18.77 40.50
C ASN A 162 -28.54 -19.56 40.80
N TYR A 163 -28.15 -19.60 42.07
CA TYR A 163 -27.04 -20.40 42.58
C TYR A 163 -27.56 -21.52 43.47
N PRO A 164 -26.88 -22.67 43.57
CA PRO A 164 -27.23 -23.71 44.52
C PRO A 164 -27.23 -23.19 45.97
N ASP A 165 -28.13 -23.70 46.81
CA ASP A 165 -28.27 -23.30 48.22
C ASP A 165 -26.98 -23.48 49.05
N ASP A 166 -26.12 -24.41 48.62
CA ASP A 166 -24.81 -24.68 49.22
C ASP A 166 -23.83 -23.51 49.07
N TYR A 167 -24.04 -22.60 48.12
CA TYR A 167 -23.11 -21.52 47.83
C TYR A 167 -23.21 -20.42 48.89
N SER A 168 -22.09 -19.79 49.21
CA SER A 168 -22.10 -18.57 50.02
C SER A 168 -22.92 -17.45 49.37
N GLN A 169 -23.56 -16.61 50.19
CA GLN A 169 -24.33 -15.46 49.69
C GLN A 169 -23.49 -14.46 48.87
N TYR A 170 -22.20 -14.34 49.18
CA TYR A 170 -21.25 -13.42 48.53
C TYR A 170 -20.05 -14.19 47.96
N ALA A 171 -19.35 -13.57 47.01
CA ALA A 171 -18.19 -14.16 46.36
C ALA A 171 -16.91 -13.92 47.18
N HIS A 172 -16.03 -14.92 47.20
CA HIS A 172 -14.75 -14.86 47.93
C HIS A 172 -13.63 -15.50 47.12
N ASN A 173 -12.39 -15.03 47.31
CA ASN A 173 -11.19 -15.66 46.73
C ASN A 173 -10.44 -16.51 47.75
N GLU A 174 -10.16 -16.04 48.97
CA GLU A 174 -9.61 -16.82 50.11
C GLU A 174 -8.55 -17.88 49.74
N LEU A 175 -7.66 -17.53 48.80
CA LEU A 175 -6.66 -18.43 48.23
C LEU A 175 -5.45 -18.46 49.15
N SER A 176 -4.97 -19.65 49.50
CA SER A 176 -3.74 -19.81 50.28
C SER A 176 -2.51 -19.99 49.41
N GLU A 177 -2.62 -20.73 48.32
CA GLU A 177 -1.53 -20.86 47.34
C GLU A 177 -2.15 -21.19 45.98
N VAL A 178 -1.58 -20.65 44.91
CA VAL A 178 -1.93 -20.92 43.52
C VAL A 178 -0.63 -21.23 42.78
N GLU A 179 -0.40 -22.52 42.56
CA GLU A 179 0.75 -23.00 41.82
C GLU A 179 0.36 -23.13 40.35
N VAL A 180 1.10 -22.47 39.47
CA VAL A 180 0.92 -22.58 38.01
C VAL A 180 2.12 -23.31 37.48
N PHE A 181 1.93 -24.53 36.97
CA PHE A 181 3.02 -25.35 36.49
C PHE A 181 3.13 -25.28 34.97
N GLY A 182 4.34 -25.03 34.47
CA GLY A 182 4.60 -24.92 33.05
C GLY A 182 6.08 -24.69 32.72
N CYS A 183 6.34 -24.19 31.52
CA CYS A 183 7.68 -23.84 31.07
C CYS A 183 8.02 -22.38 31.38
N LYS A 184 9.15 -22.16 32.05
CA LYS A 184 9.65 -20.83 32.43
C LYS A 184 10.13 -20.01 31.24
N THR A 185 10.61 -20.67 30.19
CA THR A 185 11.06 -20.04 28.95
C THR A 185 9.93 -20.09 27.91
N PRO A 186 9.57 -18.95 27.27
CA PRO A 186 8.60 -18.94 26.19
C PRO A 186 9.03 -19.84 25.02
N ALA A 187 8.05 -20.44 24.33
CA ALA A 187 8.29 -21.29 23.16
C ALA A 187 9.18 -22.53 23.42
N TYR A 188 9.08 -23.11 24.62
CA TYR A 188 9.63 -24.42 24.95
C TYR A 188 8.50 -25.41 25.28
N TYR A 189 8.78 -26.69 25.04
CA TYR A 189 7.87 -27.81 25.22
C TYR A 189 8.62 -29.06 25.72
N GLY A 190 7.85 -30.13 25.95
CA GLY A 190 8.29 -31.39 26.52
C GLY A 190 8.12 -31.44 28.02
N SER A 191 8.11 -32.64 28.59
CA SER A 191 7.88 -32.88 30.01
C SER A 191 8.87 -32.16 30.95
N ASN A 192 10.03 -31.76 30.43
CA ASN A 192 11.08 -31.03 31.16
C ASN A 192 11.34 -29.63 30.62
N CYS A 193 10.57 -29.16 29.63
CA CYS A 193 10.78 -27.85 28.98
C CYS A 193 12.16 -27.69 28.33
N ASP A 194 12.75 -28.78 27.84
CA ASP A 194 14.10 -28.79 27.25
C ASP A 194 14.10 -28.52 25.74
N PHE A 195 12.95 -28.66 25.08
CA PHE A 195 12.86 -28.56 23.62
C PHE A 195 12.27 -27.20 23.20
N PRO A 196 12.98 -26.38 22.42
CA PRO A 196 12.36 -25.21 21.79
C PRO A 196 11.30 -25.68 20.78
N CYS A 197 10.31 -24.84 20.47
CA CYS A 197 9.30 -25.17 19.47
C CYS A 197 9.96 -25.61 18.14
N PRO A 198 9.37 -26.60 17.43
CA PRO A 198 10.06 -27.29 16.33
C PRO A 198 10.55 -26.40 15.19
N ASP A 199 9.80 -25.33 14.89
CA ASP A 199 10.14 -24.37 13.84
C ASP A 199 10.28 -22.94 14.41
N PRO A 200 11.26 -22.15 13.98
CA PRO A 200 11.42 -20.77 14.42
C PRO A 200 10.25 -19.85 14.02
N ASN A 201 9.46 -20.22 13.01
CA ASN A 201 8.26 -19.52 12.57
C ASN A 201 7.01 -19.98 13.31
N CYS A 202 7.12 -20.97 14.18
CA CYS A 202 6.10 -21.26 15.17
C CYS A 202 6.09 -20.16 16.23
N HIS A 203 4.94 -19.51 16.45
CA HIS A 203 4.84 -18.47 17.48
C HIS A 203 4.89 -19.09 18.89
N LEU A 204 4.02 -20.08 19.12
CA LEU A 204 3.90 -20.85 20.35
C LEU A 204 3.45 -22.28 20.01
N CYS A 205 4.02 -23.27 20.68
CA CYS A 205 3.73 -24.68 20.49
C CYS A 205 3.14 -25.31 21.75
N HIS A 206 2.27 -26.30 21.56
CA HIS A 206 1.65 -27.03 22.65
C HIS A 206 2.72 -27.67 23.57
N ILE A 207 2.53 -27.54 24.88
CA ILE A 207 3.56 -27.90 25.89
C ILE A 207 3.98 -29.37 25.88
N GLU A 208 3.07 -30.30 25.55
CA GLU A 208 3.40 -31.74 25.48
C GLU A 208 3.89 -32.23 24.10
N PRO A 209 3.08 -32.29 23.02
CA PRO A 209 3.50 -32.79 21.71
C PRO A 209 4.38 -31.82 20.92
N GLY A 210 4.50 -30.54 21.30
CA GLY A 210 5.23 -29.54 20.53
C GLY A 210 4.55 -29.10 19.24
N THR A 211 3.29 -29.51 19.02
CA THR A 211 2.50 -29.08 17.85
C THR A 211 2.35 -27.56 17.83
N CYS A 212 2.57 -26.93 16.68
CA CYS A 212 2.44 -25.49 16.59
C CYS A 212 0.96 -25.07 16.62
N ASN A 213 0.62 -24.12 17.48
CA ASN A 213 -0.74 -23.60 17.63
C ASN A 213 -0.99 -22.33 16.79
N GLY A 214 -0.06 -21.98 15.91
CA GLY A 214 -0.17 -20.83 15.01
C GLY A 214 1.19 -20.39 14.46
N CYS A 215 1.21 -20.08 13.17
CA CYS A 215 2.39 -19.62 12.47
C CYS A 215 2.54 -18.11 12.57
N LYS A 216 3.79 -17.64 12.56
CA LYS A 216 4.09 -16.23 12.33
C LYS A 216 3.56 -15.80 10.94
N PRO A 217 3.20 -14.51 10.76
CA PRO A 217 2.78 -14.01 9.46
C PRO A 217 3.79 -14.35 8.35
N GLY A 218 3.28 -14.80 7.21
CA GLY A 218 4.09 -15.23 6.06
C GLY A 218 4.45 -16.71 6.03
N TYR A 219 4.02 -17.49 7.03
CA TYR A 219 4.30 -18.92 7.12
C TYR A 219 3.02 -19.73 7.36
N GLN A 220 3.06 -20.99 6.94
CA GLN A 220 1.99 -21.98 7.06
C GLN A 220 2.59 -23.38 7.12
N GLY A 221 1.73 -24.40 7.16
CA GLY A 221 2.13 -25.79 7.38
C GLY A 221 1.84 -26.23 8.81
N HIS A 222 1.92 -27.54 9.04
CA HIS A 222 1.57 -28.11 10.35
C HIS A 222 2.56 -27.72 11.46
N GLN A 223 3.80 -27.39 11.09
CA GLN A 223 4.86 -26.91 11.95
C GLN A 223 5.31 -25.49 11.58
N CYS A 224 4.66 -24.82 10.64
CA CYS A 224 5.05 -23.51 10.10
C CYS A 224 6.34 -23.54 9.25
N GLU A 225 6.60 -24.69 8.65
CA GLU A 225 7.79 -25.00 7.86
C GLU A 225 7.74 -24.48 6.41
N LEU A 226 6.59 -23.98 5.96
CA LEU A 226 6.37 -23.49 4.61
C LEU A 226 6.12 -21.99 4.61
N ASP A 227 6.70 -21.29 3.64
CA ASP A 227 6.32 -19.92 3.33
C ASP A 227 4.88 -19.88 2.78
N CYS A 228 4.25 -18.70 2.82
CA CYS A 228 3.00 -18.49 2.11
C CYS A 228 3.16 -18.78 0.61
N PRO A 229 2.12 -19.35 -0.03
CA PRO A 229 2.17 -19.62 -1.46
C PRO A 229 2.39 -18.32 -2.25
N TYR A 230 3.00 -18.44 -3.41
CA TYR A 230 3.22 -17.29 -4.29
C TYR A 230 1.90 -16.55 -4.56
N GLY A 231 1.89 -15.23 -4.34
CA GLY A 231 0.69 -14.40 -4.47
C GLY A 231 -0.07 -14.18 -3.15
N TYR A 232 0.37 -14.77 -2.04
CA TYR A 232 -0.27 -14.64 -0.73
C TYR A 232 0.72 -14.15 0.33
N PHE A 233 0.19 -13.45 1.34
CA PHE A 233 0.98 -12.94 2.45
C PHE A 233 0.18 -12.80 3.76
N GLY A 234 0.88 -12.52 4.85
CA GLY A 234 0.31 -12.16 6.14
C GLY A 234 -0.05 -13.34 7.02
N GLN A 235 -0.86 -13.10 8.05
CA GLN A 235 -1.32 -14.14 8.96
C GLN A 235 -2.16 -15.18 8.20
N ASP A 236 -1.83 -16.46 8.41
CA ASP A 236 -2.50 -17.61 7.78
C ASP A 236 -2.55 -17.53 6.25
N CYS A 237 -1.64 -16.74 5.63
CA CYS A 237 -1.62 -16.46 4.20
C CYS A 237 -2.95 -15.95 3.64
N ALA A 238 -3.74 -15.24 4.46
CA ALA A 238 -5.09 -14.83 4.12
C ALA A 238 -5.17 -13.62 3.16
N SER A 239 -4.08 -12.89 2.97
CA SER A 239 -4.03 -11.70 2.12
C SER A 239 -3.40 -11.99 0.77
N ASN A 240 -3.88 -11.32 -0.29
CA ASN A 240 -3.35 -11.47 -1.65
C ASN A 240 -2.40 -10.34 -2.01
N CYS A 241 -1.26 -10.67 -2.63
CA CYS A 241 -0.37 -9.71 -3.26
C CYS A 241 -1.13 -8.85 -4.29
N SER A 242 -0.67 -7.61 -4.51
CA SER A 242 -1.15 -6.82 -5.65
C SER A 242 -0.86 -7.55 -6.96
N SER A 243 -1.83 -7.56 -7.87
CA SER A 243 -1.68 -8.16 -9.21
C SER A 243 -0.68 -7.41 -10.09
N THR A 244 -0.27 -6.22 -9.68
CA THR A 244 0.75 -5.39 -10.33
C THR A 244 2.15 -5.60 -9.74
N CYS A 245 2.31 -6.44 -8.69
CA CYS A 245 3.63 -6.87 -8.23
C CYS A 245 4.19 -7.93 -9.20
N THR A 246 5.51 -7.88 -9.47
CA THR A 246 6.22 -9.04 -10.04
C THR A 246 6.39 -10.19 -9.04
N GLY A 247 6.19 -9.91 -7.75
CA GLY A 247 6.16 -10.83 -6.63
C GLY A 247 6.20 -10.02 -5.33
N CYS A 248 5.44 -10.43 -4.33
CA CYS A 248 5.38 -9.72 -3.05
C CYS A 248 6.01 -10.50 -1.90
N ASN A 249 6.37 -9.77 -0.85
CA ASN A 249 6.86 -10.27 0.41
C ASN A 249 5.74 -11.05 1.13
N ASN A 250 6.01 -12.31 1.49
CA ASN A 250 5.05 -13.20 2.14
C ASN A 250 4.63 -12.70 3.53
N VAL A 251 5.39 -11.84 4.20
CA VAL A 251 5.04 -11.35 5.54
C VAL A 251 4.11 -10.15 5.48
N ASN A 252 4.46 -9.13 4.70
CA ASN A 252 3.81 -7.81 4.74
C ASN A 252 3.15 -7.36 3.42
N GLY A 253 3.30 -8.14 2.35
CA GLY A 253 2.66 -7.88 1.05
C GLY A 253 3.35 -6.84 0.17
N SER A 254 4.48 -6.27 0.59
CA SER A 254 5.24 -5.30 -0.20
C SER A 254 5.83 -5.94 -1.47
N CYS A 255 5.82 -5.22 -2.58
CA CYS A 255 6.35 -5.70 -3.86
C CYS A 255 7.88 -5.53 -3.92
N ASP A 256 8.62 -6.12 -2.97
CA ASP A 256 10.09 -6.01 -2.86
C ASP A 256 10.83 -6.51 -4.11
N ARG A 257 10.18 -7.34 -4.92
CA ARG A 257 10.72 -7.86 -6.19
C ARG A 257 10.43 -6.95 -7.39
N GLY A 258 9.76 -5.82 -7.16
CA GLY A 258 9.45 -4.79 -8.14
C GLY A 258 8.01 -4.81 -8.64
N CYS A 259 7.72 -3.81 -9.49
CA CYS A 259 6.43 -3.61 -10.11
C CYS A 259 6.41 -4.04 -11.57
N HIS A 260 5.24 -4.51 -12.03
CA HIS A 260 4.99 -4.64 -13.46
C HIS A 260 5.10 -3.27 -14.17
N PRO A 261 5.45 -3.23 -15.47
CA PRO A 261 5.65 -1.98 -16.20
C PRO A 261 4.45 -1.04 -16.08
N GLY A 262 4.73 0.23 -15.83
CA GLY A 262 3.72 1.27 -15.68
C GLY A 262 3.17 1.45 -14.26
N TRP A 263 3.69 0.72 -13.28
CA TRP A 263 3.27 0.79 -11.88
C TRP A 263 4.45 1.09 -10.95
N MET A 264 4.17 1.75 -9.83
CA MET A 264 5.13 2.17 -8.81
C MET A 264 4.52 2.19 -7.40
N GLY A 265 5.39 2.46 -6.42
CA GLY A 265 5.08 2.43 -4.98
C GLY A 265 5.32 1.06 -4.36
N ASP A 266 5.37 1.01 -3.02
CA ASP A 266 5.76 -0.19 -2.26
C ASP A 266 4.83 -1.39 -2.49
N TYR A 267 3.60 -1.13 -2.94
CA TYR A 267 2.59 -2.14 -3.26
C TYR A 267 2.17 -2.13 -4.76
N CYS A 268 2.89 -1.39 -5.61
CA CYS A 268 2.62 -1.24 -7.04
C CYS A 268 1.19 -0.76 -7.37
N GLN A 269 0.57 0.01 -6.47
CA GLN A 269 -0.82 0.47 -6.63
C GLN A 269 -0.94 1.79 -7.39
N GLN A 270 0.17 2.48 -7.61
CA GLN A 270 0.20 3.77 -8.29
C GLN A 270 0.66 3.58 -9.72
N PRO A 271 -0.03 4.15 -10.73
CA PRO A 271 0.52 4.22 -12.07
C PRO A 271 1.75 5.14 -12.08
N CYS A 272 2.60 5.01 -13.11
CA CYS A 272 3.69 5.97 -13.32
C CYS A 272 3.17 7.41 -13.37
N GLU A 273 3.97 8.32 -12.81
CA GLU A 273 3.72 9.74 -12.90
C GLU A 273 3.58 10.23 -14.35
N ASP A 274 2.79 11.28 -14.51
CA ASP A 274 2.56 11.98 -15.77
C ASP A 274 3.88 12.26 -16.51
N GLY A 275 3.94 11.86 -17.78
CA GLY A 275 5.13 11.98 -18.61
C GLY A 275 6.13 10.82 -18.52
N ARG A 276 5.87 9.78 -17.71
CA ARG A 276 6.72 8.58 -17.59
C ARG A 276 5.98 7.28 -17.87
N TYR A 277 6.71 6.25 -18.28
CA TYR A 277 6.15 4.93 -18.56
C TYR A 277 7.17 3.78 -18.43
N GLY A 278 6.67 2.54 -18.48
CA GLY A 278 7.47 1.33 -18.52
C GLY A 278 7.94 0.84 -17.15
N THR A 279 8.89 -0.09 -17.13
CA THR A 279 9.49 -0.63 -15.90
C THR A 279 10.13 0.49 -15.08
N GLU A 280 9.82 0.54 -13.78
CA GLU A 280 10.29 1.57 -12.83
C GLU A 280 10.04 3.02 -13.29
N CYS A 281 9.08 3.24 -14.20
CA CYS A 281 8.77 4.56 -14.76
C CYS A 281 10.01 5.27 -15.35
N SER A 282 10.95 4.48 -15.87
CA SER A 282 12.27 4.94 -16.34
C SER A 282 12.21 5.63 -17.71
N LYS A 283 11.16 5.39 -18.51
CA LYS A 283 11.04 5.96 -19.86
C LYS A 283 10.21 7.23 -19.84
N VAL A 284 10.59 8.21 -20.67
CA VAL A 284 9.90 9.50 -20.79
C VAL A 284 8.99 9.51 -22.02
N CYS A 285 7.77 10.01 -21.87
CA CYS A 285 6.79 10.21 -22.94
C CYS A 285 7.33 11.14 -24.05
N GLY A 286 6.80 11.00 -25.27
CA GLY A 286 6.98 12.02 -26.31
C GLY A 286 6.00 13.18 -26.16
N THR A 287 5.89 14.01 -27.18
CA THR A 287 5.06 15.22 -27.18
C THR A 287 3.62 14.87 -27.57
N CYS A 288 2.85 14.25 -26.66
CA CYS A 288 1.45 13.87 -26.89
C CYS A 288 0.50 15.08 -26.86
N PHE A 289 -0.56 15.06 -27.68
CA PHE A 289 -1.58 16.10 -27.75
C PHE A 289 -2.40 16.22 -26.44
N GLN A 290 -2.57 17.47 -25.96
CA GLN A 290 -3.46 17.91 -24.85
C GLN A 290 -3.35 17.22 -23.49
N LEU A 291 -2.47 16.23 -23.30
CA LEU A 291 -2.34 15.55 -22.01
C LEU A 291 -0.91 15.43 -21.51
N LYS A 292 0.15 15.59 -22.33
CA LYS A 292 1.54 15.18 -22.02
C LYS A 292 1.70 13.73 -21.49
N ASN A 293 0.60 13.02 -21.27
CA ASN A 293 0.50 11.71 -20.66
C ASN A 293 0.34 10.70 -21.77
N CYS A 294 1.45 10.03 -22.03
CA CYS A 294 1.41 8.79 -22.77
C CYS A 294 0.89 7.66 -21.88
N HIS A 295 0.51 6.53 -22.47
CA HIS A 295 0.09 5.37 -21.73
C HIS A 295 1.22 4.89 -20.80
N HIS A 296 0.98 4.90 -19.48
CA HIS A 296 1.96 4.59 -18.44
C HIS A 296 2.65 3.20 -18.60
N ILE A 297 2.06 2.24 -19.31
CA ILE A 297 2.66 0.92 -19.54
C ILE A 297 3.61 0.94 -20.75
N ASN A 298 3.12 1.35 -21.92
CA ASN A 298 3.82 1.16 -23.20
C ASN A 298 4.33 2.46 -23.84
N GLY A 299 3.88 3.62 -23.36
CA GLY A 299 4.32 4.93 -23.79
C GLY A 299 3.61 5.53 -25.01
N SER A 300 2.54 4.92 -25.52
CA SER A 300 1.82 5.43 -26.68
C SER A 300 0.99 6.68 -26.37
N CYS A 301 0.87 7.59 -27.33
CA CYS A 301 0.00 8.77 -27.22
C CYS A 301 -1.39 8.42 -27.77
N MET A 302 -2.38 8.27 -26.89
CA MET A 302 -3.74 7.83 -27.30
C MET A 302 -4.51 8.88 -28.11
N ASN A 303 -4.18 10.16 -27.96
CA ASN A 303 -4.86 11.28 -28.63
C ASN A 303 -4.04 11.88 -29.79
N GLY A 304 -3.01 11.18 -30.26
CA GLY A 304 -2.08 11.70 -31.27
C GLY A 304 -1.02 12.65 -30.71
N CYS A 305 -0.30 13.28 -31.63
CA CYS A 305 0.88 14.09 -31.39
C CYS A 305 0.56 15.58 -31.41
N ASP A 306 1.25 16.33 -30.54
CA ASP A 306 1.25 17.78 -30.63
C ASP A 306 1.94 18.25 -31.92
N ARG A 307 1.77 19.54 -32.24
CA ARG A 307 2.28 20.12 -33.48
C ARG A 307 3.78 19.89 -33.65
N GLY A 308 4.18 19.47 -34.84
CA GLY A 308 5.59 19.25 -35.17
C GLY A 308 6.12 17.85 -34.86
N PHE A 309 5.27 16.96 -34.31
CA PHE A 309 5.64 15.59 -33.96
C PHE A 309 4.73 14.55 -34.62
N ASP A 310 5.27 13.35 -34.82
CA ASP A 310 4.63 12.22 -35.50
C ASP A 310 5.02 10.88 -34.86
N GLY A 311 4.24 9.85 -35.19
CA GLY A 311 4.39 8.46 -34.79
C GLY A 311 3.65 8.11 -33.50
N MET A 312 3.45 6.82 -33.25
CA MET A 312 2.68 6.30 -32.10
C MET A 312 3.16 6.80 -30.72
N PHE A 313 4.43 7.22 -30.63
CA PHE A 313 5.06 7.72 -29.41
C PHE A 313 5.32 9.24 -29.42
N CYS A 314 5.04 9.94 -30.54
CA CYS A 314 5.30 11.38 -30.71
C CYS A 314 6.73 11.82 -30.35
N LYS A 315 7.71 10.98 -30.70
CA LYS A 315 9.15 11.24 -30.50
C LYS A 315 9.87 11.66 -31.78
N LYS A 316 9.21 11.54 -32.93
CA LYS A 316 9.77 11.89 -34.24
C LYS A 316 9.24 13.26 -34.64
N SER A 317 10.09 14.14 -35.15
CA SER A 317 9.64 15.40 -35.75
C SER A 317 8.98 15.17 -37.11
N CYS A 318 8.15 16.12 -37.56
CA CYS A 318 7.58 16.07 -38.90
C CYS A 318 8.65 15.90 -39.97
N LEU A 319 8.33 15.13 -41.01
CA LEU A 319 9.15 15.06 -42.21
C LEU A 319 9.13 16.43 -42.91
N HIS A 320 10.20 16.76 -43.63
CA HIS A 320 10.28 17.99 -44.42
C HIS A 320 9.07 18.12 -45.36
N GLY A 321 8.42 19.28 -45.34
CA GLY A 321 7.20 19.55 -46.12
C GLY A 321 5.88 19.24 -45.41
N TYR A 322 5.92 18.75 -44.17
CA TYR A 322 4.72 18.48 -43.36
C TYR A 322 4.75 19.24 -42.03
N TYR A 323 3.58 19.61 -41.52
CA TYR A 323 3.44 20.37 -40.28
C TYR A 323 2.12 20.14 -39.54
N GLY A 324 2.00 20.69 -38.33
CA GLY A 324 0.79 20.66 -37.51
C GLY A 324 0.66 19.38 -36.67
N TYR A 325 -0.54 19.15 -36.12
CA TYR A 325 -0.83 17.96 -35.31
C TYR A 325 -0.70 16.69 -36.15
N ASP A 326 -0.02 15.68 -35.61
CA ASP A 326 0.31 14.43 -36.30
C ASP A 326 0.97 14.64 -37.69
N CYS A 327 1.53 15.83 -37.93
CA CYS A 327 2.07 16.24 -39.24
C CYS A 327 1.08 16.06 -40.41
N ASN A 328 -0.22 16.20 -40.15
CA ASN A 328 -1.28 15.97 -41.13
C ASN A 328 -1.42 17.08 -42.20
N ASN A 329 -0.77 18.24 -42.02
CA ASN A 329 -0.81 19.31 -43.01
C ASN A 329 0.44 19.29 -43.89
N THR A 330 0.28 19.72 -45.15
CA THR A 330 1.39 19.84 -46.11
C THR A 330 1.73 21.30 -46.33
N CYS A 331 3.02 21.62 -46.36
CA CYS A 331 3.48 22.97 -46.63
C CYS A 331 3.15 23.42 -48.05
N ASN A 332 2.97 24.73 -48.21
CA ASN A 332 2.77 25.31 -49.53
C ASN A 332 4.00 25.05 -50.42
N GLY A 333 3.78 24.58 -51.64
CA GLY A 333 4.84 24.32 -52.62
C GLY A 333 5.61 25.56 -53.07
N ALA A 334 5.07 26.75 -52.81
CA ALA A 334 5.76 28.03 -53.00
C ALA A 334 6.75 28.35 -51.87
N CYS A 335 6.90 27.51 -50.86
CA CYS A 335 7.87 27.69 -49.78
C CYS A 335 9.20 27.00 -50.09
N LYS A 336 10.32 27.65 -49.76
CA LYS A 336 11.65 27.03 -49.84
C LYS A 336 11.86 25.99 -48.73
N GLY A 337 11.24 26.22 -47.60
CA GLY A 337 11.20 25.37 -46.42
C GLY A 337 10.18 25.95 -45.44
N CYS A 338 9.55 25.09 -44.64
CA CYS A 338 8.49 25.46 -43.71
C CYS A 338 8.75 24.86 -42.33
N ASP A 339 8.29 25.53 -41.27
CA ASP A 339 8.40 25.00 -39.93
C ASP A 339 7.36 23.89 -39.67
N ALA A 340 7.77 22.88 -38.89
CA ALA A 340 6.95 21.72 -38.60
C ALA A 340 5.74 22.01 -37.67
N VAL A 341 5.71 23.15 -36.98
CA VAL A 341 4.69 23.46 -35.98
C VAL A 341 3.49 24.17 -36.61
N TYR A 342 3.75 25.24 -37.34
CA TYR A 342 2.73 26.12 -37.92
C TYR A 342 2.71 26.12 -39.44
N GLY A 343 3.76 25.62 -40.10
CA GLY A 343 3.86 25.62 -41.56
C GLY A 343 4.33 26.94 -42.15
N LEU A 344 4.90 27.83 -41.34
CA LEU A 344 5.43 29.13 -41.74
C LEU A 344 6.70 28.95 -42.56
N CYS A 345 6.82 29.74 -43.62
CA CYS A 345 7.86 29.61 -44.61
C CYS A 345 9.08 30.46 -44.25
N ASN A 346 9.70 30.08 -43.13
CA ASN A 346 10.82 30.81 -42.52
C ASN A 346 12.07 30.88 -43.42
N ASP A 347 12.25 29.91 -44.31
CA ASP A 347 13.34 29.91 -45.31
C ASP A 347 13.02 30.78 -46.54
N GLY A 348 11.87 31.44 -46.52
CA GLY A 348 11.38 32.35 -47.54
C GLY A 348 10.60 31.69 -48.67
N CYS A 349 10.07 32.54 -49.54
CA CYS A 349 9.24 32.12 -50.67
C CYS A 349 10.05 31.87 -51.94
N MET A 350 9.52 30.97 -52.77
CA MET A 350 9.92 30.79 -54.16
C MET A 350 9.63 32.08 -54.95
N PRO A 351 10.35 32.35 -56.06
CA PRO A 351 10.17 33.58 -56.82
C PRO A 351 8.72 33.80 -57.27
N GLY A 352 8.23 35.04 -57.13
CA GLY A 352 6.86 35.40 -57.47
C GLY A 352 5.80 35.19 -56.39
N TRP A 353 6.21 34.80 -55.18
CA TRP A 353 5.33 34.58 -54.03
C TRP A 353 5.81 35.36 -52.79
N LYS A 354 4.86 35.76 -51.93
CA LYS A 354 5.09 36.47 -50.67
C LYS A 354 4.07 36.07 -49.58
N GLY A 355 4.29 36.60 -48.38
CA GLY A 355 3.50 36.29 -47.18
C GLY A 355 4.11 35.16 -46.36
N ASP A 356 3.68 35.02 -45.11
CA ASP A 356 4.27 34.08 -44.14
C ASP A 356 4.12 32.61 -44.54
N TYR A 357 3.15 32.29 -45.41
CA TYR A 357 2.92 30.95 -45.97
C TYR A 357 3.10 30.91 -47.50
N CYS A 358 3.70 31.95 -48.09
CA CYS A 358 3.91 32.08 -49.54
C CYS A 358 2.64 31.86 -50.39
N GLN A 359 1.50 32.31 -49.87
CA GLN A 359 0.18 32.12 -50.46
C GLN A 359 -0.26 33.28 -51.36
N GLU A 360 0.46 34.40 -51.31
CA GLU A 360 0.16 35.59 -52.09
C GLU A 360 1.11 35.70 -53.27
N GLU A 361 0.57 35.92 -54.47
CA GLU A 361 1.37 36.27 -55.63
C GLU A 361 1.93 37.70 -55.49
N CYS A 362 3.09 37.95 -56.10
CA CYS A 362 3.55 39.31 -56.29
C CYS A 362 2.61 40.04 -57.27
N ASP A 363 2.10 41.22 -56.87
CA ASP A 363 1.09 41.96 -57.65
C ASP A 363 1.73 42.91 -58.69
N LYS A 364 2.40 43.97 -58.23
CA LYS A 364 3.11 44.96 -59.07
C LYS A 364 4.62 44.77 -59.11
N THR A 365 5.06 43.61 -58.67
CA THR A 365 6.45 43.23 -58.47
C THR A 365 6.64 41.79 -58.92
N TYR A 366 7.88 41.34 -59.09
CA TYR A 366 8.19 39.97 -59.49
C TYR A 366 9.51 39.48 -58.91
N GLY A 367 9.82 38.19 -59.13
CA GLY A 367 11.09 37.60 -58.77
C GLY A 367 11.22 37.23 -57.28
N PRO A 368 12.44 36.91 -56.81
CA PRO A 368 12.68 36.53 -55.41
C PRO A 368 12.28 37.64 -54.43
N GLY A 369 11.43 37.30 -53.46
CA GLY A 369 10.97 38.25 -52.43
C GLY A 369 10.17 39.44 -52.96
N CYS A 370 9.63 39.35 -54.20
CA CYS A 370 8.96 40.47 -54.87
C CYS A 370 9.82 41.75 -54.94
N ALA A 371 11.15 41.62 -55.03
CA ALA A 371 12.07 42.77 -54.97
C ALA A 371 12.08 43.60 -56.26
N GLU A 372 11.71 43.01 -57.39
CA GLU A 372 11.74 43.68 -58.70
C GLU A 372 10.37 44.30 -59.02
N THR A 373 10.32 45.50 -59.59
CA THR A 373 9.07 46.17 -59.98
C THR A 373 8.61 45.75 -61.37
N CYS A 374 7.31 45.67 -61.66
CA CYS A 374 6.82 45.45 -63.03
C CYS A 374 7.13 46.64 -63.95
N GLY A 375 7.36 46.36 -65.25
CA GLY A 375 7.45 47.39 -66.28
C GLY A 375 6.08 47.89 -66.75
N HIS A 376 6.06 48.62 -67.87
CA HIS A 376 4.86 49.28 -68.38
C HIS A 376 4.01 48.35 -69.26
N CYS A 377 3.36 47.36 -68.63
CA CYS A 377 2.46 46.43 -69.32
C CYS A 377 1.21 47.15 -69.88
N PHE A 378 0.67 46.61 -70.98
CA PHE A 378 -0.55 47.11 -71.62
C PHE A 378 -1.73 47.21 -70.64
N ASP A 379 -2.51 48.30 -70.72
CA ASP A 379 -3.64 48.62 -69.82
C ASP A 379 -3.33 48.55 -68.31
N SER A 380 -2.07 48.76 -67.90
CA SER A 380 -1.63 48.63 -66.51
C SER A 380 -1.94 47.27 -65.87
N LYS A 381 -2.05 46.22 -66.69
CA LYS A 381 -2.21 44.84 -66.20
C LYS A 381 -0.95 44.41 -65.43
N PRO A 382 -1.09 43.58 -64.38
CA PRO A 382 0.06 43.06 -63.65
C PRO A 382 0.97 42.23 -64.57
N CYS A 383 2.28 42.35 -64.36
CA CYS A 383 3.26 41.50 -65.05
C CYS A 383 3.27 40.09 -64.45
N HIS A 384 3.85 39.12 -65.16
CA HIS A 384 3.95 37.75 -64.68
C HIS A 384 4.79 37.71 -63.39
N HIS A 385 4.17 37.36 -62.27
CA HIS A 385 4.74 37.45 -60.92
C HIS A 385 6.10 36.74 -60.74
N ILE A 386 6.40 35.67 -61.49
CA ILE A 386 7.70 34.97 -61.41
C ILE A 386 8.83 35.69 -62.17
N ASN A 387 8.62 36.09 -63.43
CA ASN A 387 9.69 36.52 -64.34
C ASN A 387 9.52 37.95 -64.91
N GLY A 388 8.44 38.65 -64.55
CA GLY A 388 8.21 40.04 -64.89
C GLY A 388 7.68 40.30 -66.31
N SER A 389 7.34 39.26 -67.07
CA SER A 389 6.90 39.44 -68.47
C SER A 389 5.47 39.98 -68.60
N CYS A 390 5.21 40.79 -69.62
CA CYS A 390 3.89 41.32 -69.92
C CYS A 390 3.21 40.49 -71.02
N VAL A 391 2.33 39.56 -70.62
CA VAL A 391 1.69 38.59 -71.55
C VAL A 391 0.89 39.25 -72.68
N ASN A 392 0.28 40.42 -72.41
CA ASN A 392 -0.50 41.17 -73.40
C ASN A 392 0.33 42.25 -74.13
N GLY A 393 1.65 42.21 -74.00
CA GLY A 393 2.56 43.21 -74.56
C GLY A 393 2.63 44.51 -73.75
N CYS A 394 3.32 45.50 -74.32
CA CYS A 394 3.66 46.75 -73.65
C CYS A 394 2.66 47.86 -73.94
N ALA A 395 2.52 48.78 -72.99
CA ALA A 395 1.88 50.06 -73.25
C ALA A 395 2.63 50.84 -74.36
N PRO A 396 1.95 51.72 -75.11
CA PRO A 396 2.60 52.54 -76.13
C PRO A 396 3.81 53.29 -75.58
N GLY A 397 4.95 53.23 -76.29
CA GLY A 397 6.19 53.86 -75.83
C GLY A 397 7.18 52.92 -75.10
N PHE A 398 6.82 51.65 -74.88
CA PHE A 398 7.70 50.66 -74.25
C PHE A 398 7.84 49.38 -75.11
N LEU A 399 8.97 48.68 -74.98
CA LEU A 399 9.29 47.45 -75.71
C LEU A 399 10.06 46.43 -74.85
N GLY A 400 10.12 45.18 -75.34
CA GLY A 400 10.77 44.04 -74.67
C GLY A 400 9.80 43.24 -73.82
N ASP A 401 10.19 42.02 -73.45
CA ASP A 401 9.27 41.05 -72.81
C ASP A 401 8.74 41.51 -71.45
N THR A 402 9.51 42.32 -70.71
CA THR A 402 9.12 42.90 -69.41
C THR A 402 8.66 44.36 -69.51
N CYS A 403 8.64 44.95 -70.71
CA CYS A 403 8.22 46.35 -70.96
C CYS A 403 8.94 47.40 -70.12
N MET A 404 10.21 47.13 -69.76
CA MET A 404 11.09 48.03 -69.01
C MET A 404 11.81 49.04 -69.89
N LYS A 405 11.97 48.74 -71.19
CA LYS A 405 12.75 49.56 -72.12
C LYS A 405 11.83 50.54 -72.84
N ALA A 406 12.11 51.84 -72.74
CA ALA A 406 11.44 52.85 -73.56
C ALA A 406 11.82 52.72 -75.04
N CYS A 407 10.91 53.09 -75.94
CA CYS A 407 11.20 53.17 -77.37
C CYS A 407 12.34 54.16 -77.63
N ASP A 408 13.23 53.81 -78.57
CA ASP A 408 14.28 54.71 -79.05
C ASP A 408 13.90 55.22 -80.45
N ASN A 409 13.70 56.54 -80.58
CA ASN A 409 13.31 57.22 -81.83
C ASN A 409 12.05 56.65 -82.54
N ALA A 410 11.15 56.01 -81.79
CA ALA A 410 9.85 55.53 -82.25
C ALA A 410 8.80 55.65 -81.13
N TYR A 411 7.51 55.57 -81.45
CA TYR A 411 6.40 55.59 -80.50
C TYR A 411 5.27 54.63 -80.94
N GLY A 412 4.16 54.61 -80.21
CA GLY A 412 3.01 53.75 -80.50
C GLY A 412 3.19 52.30 -80.02
N LEU A 413 2.21 51.45 -80.35
CA LEU A 413 2.19 50.05 -79.92
C LEU A 413 3.36 49.27 -80.58
N GLY A 414 4.23 48.67 -79.76
CA GLY A 414 5.41 47.95 -80.23
C GLY A 414 6.46 48.82 -80.92
N CYS A 415 6.47 50.14 -80.66
CA CYS A 415 7.42 51.11 -81.22
C CYS A 415 7.48 51.10 -82.75
N ARG A 416 6.32 50.94 -83.41
CA ARG A 416 6.25 50.83 -84.87
C ARG A 416 6.10 52.17 -85.58
N GLU A 417 5.77 53.24 -84.86
CA GLU A 417 5.61 54.58 -85.41
C GLU A 417 6.94 55.35 -85.31
N PRO A 418 7.53 55.82 -86.43
CA PRO A 418 8.80 56.55 -86.37
C PRO A 418 8.59 57.95 -85.78
N CYS A 419 9.50 58.37 -84.90
CA CYS A 419 9.54 59.77 -84.46
C CYS A 419 9.89 60.65 -85.66
N GLY A 420 8.96 61.50 -86.09
CA GLY A 420 9.15 62.38 -87.23
C GLY A 420 10.32 63.33 -87.03
N ASN A 421 11.41 63.13 -87.79
CA ASN A 421 12.39 64.18 -88.05
C ASN A 421 11.64 65.36 -88.71
N ARG A 422 11.68 66.55 -88.09
CA ARG A 422 11.24 67.80 -88.74
C ARG A 422 12.00 67.96 -90.06
N ARG A 423 11.42 67.52 -91.17
CA ARG A 423 11.86 67.96 -92.50
C ARG A 423 11.32 69.37 -92.69
N ARG A 424 12.24 70.33 -92.84
CA ARG A 424 11.98 71.69 -93.30
C ARG A 424 11.13 71.60 -94.57
N SER A 425 9.94 72.20 -94.55
CA SER A 425 9.25 72.60 -95.77
C SER A 425 9.63 74.06 -96.04
N PRO A 426 10.18 74.40 -97.22
CA PRO A 426 10.30 75.79 -97.65
C PRO A 426 8.95 76.27 -98.21
N PHE A 427 8.73 77.58 -98.20
CA PHE A 427 7.59 78.34 -98.73
C PHE A 427 6.40 78.55 -97.80
N ASN A 428 6.59 79.49 -96.87
CA ASN A 428 5.59 80.52 -96.58
C ASN A 428 5.95 81.76 -97.40
N GLU A 429 5.20 82.07 -98.45
CA GLU A 429 4.85 83.45 -98.79
C GLU A 429 3.37 83.45 -99.22
N ALA A 430 2.56 84.12 -98.39
CA ALA A 430 1.20 84.58 -98.65
C ALA A 430 1.23 85.74 -99.70
N PRO A 431 0.16 86.51 -100.05
CA PRO A 431 -1.14 86.63 -99.37
C PRO A 431 -2.39 86.97 -100.25
N VAL A 432 -3.53 87.22 -99.57
CA VAL A 432 -4.74 87.99 -100.00
C VAL A 432 -5.68 87.22 -100.96
N ARG A 433 -6.99 87.07 -100.75
CA ARG A 433 -8.03 87.89 -100.10
C ARG A 433 -9.17 87.01 -99.57
#